data_AF-A0A933FXW3-F1
#
_entry.id   AF-A0A933FXW3-F1
#
_cell.length_a   1.000
_cell.length_b   1.000
_cell.length_c   1.000
_cell.angle_alpha   90.00
_cell.angle_beta   90.00
_cell.angle_gamma   90.00
#
_symmetry.space_group_name_H-M   'P 1'
#
loop_
_entity.id
_entity.type
_entity.pdbx_description
1 polymer ?
#
loop_
_entity_poly.entity_id
_entity_poly.type
_entity_poly.pdbx_seq_one_letter_code
_entity_poly.pdbx_strand_id
1 'polypeptide(L)'
;MHLPLRDTPIGNLVTDAFRAKTGTDLAITALGLISEKIYKGPITGADVFRAMSYGFDEATGLGFQLATLDILGSELLKGLEIGLSQIEVSDDFFLQVSGARFIYDPAQPVGRRVNVKSIRLENGKRFSLTDTYSVTVNTGIVVLLGRLGIAVENIRVLPDFEYTVMRDHIVALGRINYQSQGRLREQPRRPTKGMNVSLRYDEGQSREVFVENYPNPFNPTTNFSFRVSDFGFVSLKVYDVLGREVATIVNEELQPGEYTRTWDAIGLPSGVSSKGGYASGVYIYRLMAGGTIETKKAIIMR
;
A
#
# COMPACT_ATOMS: atom_id res chain seq x y z
N MET A 1 10.14 -2.64 20.42
CA MET A 1 9.79 -2.65 18.98
C MET A 1 9.77 -1.20 18.51
N HIS A 2 10.69 -0.78 17.65
CA HIS A 2 10.54 0.50 16.94
C HIS A 2 9.34 0.33 16.01
N LEU A 3 8.31 1.18 16.14
CA LEU A 3 7.22 1.20 15.17
C LEU A 3 7.82 1.49 13.78
N PRO A 4 7.36 0.82 12.71
CA PRO A 4 7.85 1.09 11.37
C PRO A 4 7.69 2.59 11.06
N LEU A 5 8.70 3.16 10.42
CA LEU A 5 8.72 4.57 10.03
C LEU A 5 7.67 4.78 8.93
N ARG A 6 6.46 5.21 9.28
CA ARG A 6 5.33 5.32 8.33
C ARG A 6 5.45 6.51 7.37
N ASP A 7 6.17 7.56 7.76
CA ASP A 7 6.68 8.59 6.83
C ASP A 7 7.89 8.03 6.09
N THR A 8 7.65 7.33 4.98
CA THR A 8 8.74 6.61 4.32
C THR A 8 9.56 7.55 3.43
N PRO A 9 10.89 7.43 3.42
CA PRO A 9 11.72 8.20 2.49
C PRO A 9 11.26 8.01 1.03
N ILE A 10 10.99 6.77 0.62
CA ILE A 10 10.62 6.46 -0.76
C ILE A 10 9.24 7.03 -1.11
N GLY A 11 8.27 6.99 -0.19
CA GLY A 11 6.96 7.62 -0.36
C GLY A 11 7.04 9.13 -0.52
N ASN A 12 7.93 9.79 0.24
CA ASN A 12 8.20 11.21 0.05
C ASN A 12 8.77 11.49 -1.34
N LEU A 13 9.74 10.71 -1.80
CA LEU A 13 10.34 10.87 -3.13
C LEU A 13 9.32 10.66 -4.26
N VAL A 14 8.48 9.63 -4.16
CA VAL A 14 7.44 9.34 -5.16
C VAL A 14 6.42 10.46 -5.24
N THR A 15 5.89 10.89 -4.09
CA THR A 15 4.90 11.97 -4.07
C THR A 15 5.49 13.32 -4.47
N ASP A 16 6.79 13.56 -4.22
CA ASP A 16 7.50 14.73 -4.74
C ASP A 16 7.62 14.71 -6.25
N ALA A 17 7.93 13.56 -6.86
CA ALA A 17 7.95 13.43 -8.31
C ALA A 17 6.59 13.75 -8.93
N PHE A 18 5.50 13.24 -8.33
CA PHE A 18 4.14 13.48 -8.81
C PHE A 18 3.77 14.96 -8.71
N ARG A 19 4.03 15.58 -7.56
CA ARG A 19 3.73 16.99 -7.34
C ARG A 19 4.59 17.92 -8.19
N ALA A 20 5.87 17.60 -8.37
CA ALA A 20 6.76 18.37 -9.24
C ALA A 20 6.31 18.34 -10.71
N LYS A 21 5.73 17.21 -11.16
CA LYS A 21 5.21 17.06 -12.52
C LYS A 21 3.99 17.94 -12.81
N THR A 22 3.12 18.14 -11.82
CA THR A 22 1.79 18.74 -12.03
C THR A 22 1.61 20.11 -11.40
N GLY A 23 2.40 20.45 -10.38
CA GLY A 23 2.28 21.70 -9.63
C GLY A 23 1.04 21.79 -8.74
N THR A 24 0.33 20.68 -8.47
CA THR A 24 -0.85 20.68 -7.60
C THR A 24 -0.50 21.01 -6.14
N ASP A 25 -1.49 21.42 -5.36
CA ASP A 25 -1.31 21.71 -3.93
C ASP A 25 -0.72 20.50 -3.20
N LEU A 26 -1.20 19.31 -3.52
CA LEU A 26 -0.85 18.05 -2.90
C LEU A 26 -0.53 16.98 -3.95
N ALA A 27 0.26 15.97 -3.58
CA ALA A 27 0.28 14.69 -4.26
C ALA A 27 0.17 13.56 -3.24
N ILE A 28 -0.61 12.54 -3.58
CA ILE A 28 -0.94 11.44 -2.67
C ILE A 28 -0.83 10.10 -3.40
N THR A 29 -0.25 9.11 -2.73
CA THR A 29 -0.32 7.71 -3.14
C THR A 29 -0.45 6.80 -1.92
N ALA A 30 -0.87 5.55 -2.10
CA ALA A 30 -0.95 4.57 -1.03
C ALA A 30 0.38 3.84 -0.88
N LEU A 31 0.81 3.60 0.36
CA LEU A 31 2.09 2.93 0.64
C LEU A 31 2.15 1.52 0.03
N GLY A 32 1.03 0.79 -0.02
CA GLY A 32 0.94 -0.54 -0.63
C GLY A 32 1.18 -0.57 -2.15
N LEU A 33 1.20 0.59 -2.81
CA LEU A 33 1.59 0.77 -4.22
C LEU A 33 3.09 1.04 -4.39
N ILE A 34 3.83 1.15 -3.28
CA ILE A 34 5.27 1.30 -3.25
C ILE A 34 5.85 0.01 -2.68
N SER A 35 6.81 -0.60 -3.38
CA SER A 35 7.31 -1.93 -3.01
C SER A 35 8.66 -1.85 -2.30
N GLU A 36 9.70 -1.35 -2.97
CA GLU A 36 11.06 -1.34 -2.43
C GLU A 36 11.69 0.05 -2.36
N LYS A 37 12.68 0.21 -1.47
CA LYS A 37 13.54 1.40 -1.45
C LYS A 37 14.58 1.32 -2.57
N ILE A 38 15.04 2.47 -3.03
CA ILE A 38 16.18 2.57 -3.94
C ILE A 38 17.48 2.57 -3.13
N TYR A 39 18.34 1.58 -3.36
CA TYR A 39 19.59 1.43 -2.63
C TYR A 39 20.67 2.43 -3.10
N LYS A 40 21.63 2.72 -2.20
CA LYS A 40 22.74 3.62 -2.52
C LYS A 40 23.60 3.01 -3.64
N GLY A 41 23.79 3.76 -4.72
CA GLY A 41 24.63 3.37 -5.85
C GLY A 41 24.16 4.06 -7.14
N PRO A 42 24.72 3.66 -8.29
CA PRO A 42 24.13 3.99 -9.58
C PRO A 42 22.68 3.50 -9.64
N ILE A 43 21.77 4.34 -10.12
CA ILE A 43 20.34 4.04 -10.22
C ILE A 43 20.02 3.66 -11.66
N THR A 44 19.36 2.52 -11.84
CA THR A 44 18.89 2.03 -13.13
C THR A 44 17.37 2.13 -13.24
N GLY A 45 16.83 1.99 -14.44
CA GLY A 45 15.38 1.90 -14.63
C GLY A 45 14.75 0.73 -13.86
N ALA A 46 15.49 -0.35 -13.63
CA ALA A 46 15.01 -1.50 -12.85
C ALA A 46 14.86 -1.17 -11.36
N ASP A 47 15.68 -0.28 -10.81
CA ASP A 47 15.55 0.19 -9.42
C ASP A 47 14.27 1.02 -9.24
N VAL A 48 13.97 1.89 -10.20
CA VAL A 48 12.73 2.67 -10.21
C VAL A 48 11.51 1.75 -10.36
N PHE A 49 11.62 0.75 -11.23
CA PHE A 49 10.57 -0.25 -11.41
C PHE A 49 10.31 -1.05 -10.13
N ARG A 50 11.35 -1.55 -9.44
CA ARG A 50 11.17 -2.23 -8.14
C ARG A 50 10.52 -1.36 -7.07
N ALA A 51 10.83 -0.07 -7.06
CA ALA A 51 10.19 0.86 -6.12
C ALA A 51 8.70 1.04 -6.43
N MET A 52 8.32 1.03 -7.71
CA MET A 52 6.97 1.36 -8.19
C MET A 52 6.42 0.29 -9.14
N SER A 53 6.46 -0.97 -8.69
CA SER A 53 6.19 -2.13 -9.55
C SER A 53 4.77 -2.22 -10.08
N TYR A 54 3.80 -1.56 -9.43
CA TYR A 54 2.41 -1.47 -9.90
C TYR A 54 2.21 -0.39 -10.97
N GLY A 55 3.21 0.47 -11.18
CA GLY A 55 3.27 1.44 -12.26
C GLY A 55 3.77 0.85 -13.57
N PHE A 56 3.74 -0.48 -13.74
CA PHE A 56 4.18 -1.21 -14.93
C PHE A 56 3.10 -2.15 -15.44
N ASP A 57 2.99 -2.23 -16.76
CA ASP A 57 2.05 -3.08 -17.50
C ASP A 57 2.85 -3.83 -18.57
N GLU A 58 2.61 -5.13 -18.75
CA GLU A 58 3.42 -5.94 -19.68
C GLU A 58 3.07 -5.70 -21.16
N ALA A 59 1.88 -5.20 -21.46
CA ALA A 59 1.43 -4.95 -22.84
C ALA A 59 1.93 -3.60 -23.38
N THR A 60 1.98 -2.58 -22.52
CA THR A 60 2.32 -1.20 -22.87
C THR A 60 3.66 -0.74 -22.27
N GLY A 61 4.23 -1.51 -21.35
CA GLY A 61 5.42 -1.16 -20.57
C GLY A 61 5.14 -0.16 -19.44
N LEU A 62 3.88 0.22 -19.19
CA LEU A 62 3.51 1.40 -18.40
C LEU A 62 2.17 1.20 -17.63
N GLY A 63 2.19 1.26 -16.29
CA GLY A 63 1.06 0.93 -15.39
C GLY A 63 0.07 2.06 -15.13
N PHE A 64 -0.10 2.54 -13.89
CA PHE A 64 -1.05 3.64 -13.65
C PHE A 64 -0.57 4.97 -14.24
N GLN A 65 -1.49 5.67 -14.91
CA GLN A 65 -1.31 7.07 -15.29
C GLN A 65 -1.47 7.97 -14.08
N LEU A 66 -0.85 9.14 -14.11
CA LEU A 66 -1.18 10.20 -13.17
C LEU A 66 -2.52 10.84 -13.55
N ALA A 67 -3.21 11.33 -12.53
CA ALA A 67 -4.40 12.15 -12.67
C ALA A 67 -4.34 13.31 -11.68
N THR A 68 -4.80 14.48 -12.11
CA THR A 68 -5.08 15.60 -11.21
C THR A 68 -6.58 15.67 -10.95
N LEU A 69 -6.96 16.06 -9.74
CA LEU A 69 -8.36 16.27 -9.36
C LEU A 69 -8.46 17.40 -8.35
N ASP A 70 -9.67 17.94 -8.21
CA ASP A 70 -10.02 18.87 -7.14
C ASP A 70 -10.82 18.13 -6.07
N ILE A 71 -10.50 18.38 -4.81
CA ILE A 71 -11.17 17.73 -3.66
C ILE A 71 -11.45 18.74 -2.55
N LEU A 72 -12.66 18.69 -2.00
CA LEU A 72 -13.05 19.48 -0.84
C LEU A 72 -12.28 19.01 0.41
N GLY A 73 -11.87 19.92 1.29
CA GLY A 73 -11.12 19.60 2.50
C GLY A 73 -11.79 18.53 3.39
N SER A 74 -13.12 18.53 3.50
CA SER A 74 -13.85 17.48 4.23
C SER A 74 -13.71 16.09 3.58
N GLU A 75 -13.72 16.03 2.25
CA GLU A 75 -13.55 14.79 1.48
C GLU A 75 -12.11 14.30 1.53
N LEU A 76 -11.14 15.22 1.46
CA LEU A 76 -9.73 14.92 1.66
C LEU A 76 -9.47 14.35 3.06
N LEU A 77 -10.07 14.95 4.09
CA LEU A 77 -9.99 14.42 5.46
C LEU A 77 -10.56 12.99 5.54
N LYS A 78 -11.71 12.74 4.91
CA LYS A 78 -12.31 11.40 4.85
C LYS A 78 -11.36 10.39 4.22
N GLY A 79 -10.68 10.75 3.12
CA GLY A 79 -9.65 9.93 2.50
C GLY A 79 -8.46 9.63 3.42
N LEU A 80 -7.95 10.65 4.12
CA LEU A 80 -6.86 10.49 5.10
C LEU A 80 -7.26 9.56 6.25
N GLU A 81 -8.48 9.69 6.77
CA GLU A 81 -9.01 8.82 7.83
C GLU A 81 -9.17 7.36 7.37
N ILE A 82 -9.62 7.15 6.13
CA ILE A 82 -9.71 5.80 5.54
C ILE A 82 -8.31 5.19 5.39
N GLY A 83 -7.32 5.97 4.95
CA GLY A 83 -5.93 5.50 4.86
C GLY A 83 -5.35 5.08 6.22
N LEU A 84 -5.89 5.59 7.32
CA LEU A 84 -5.50 5.22 8.68
C LEU A 84 -6.35 4.10 9.29
N SER A 85 -7.41 3.64 8.61
CA SER A 85 -8.44 2.77 9.22
C SER A 85 -7.94 1.38 9.62
N GLN A 86 -6.89 0.88 8.96
CA GLN A 86 -6.32 -0.46 9.18
C GLN A 86 -4.91 -0.42 9.77
N ILE A 87 -4.46 0.74 10.25
CA ILE A 87 -3.06 1.01 10.61
C ILE A 87 -2.50 0.09 11.71
N GLU A 88 -3.36 -0.58 12.48
CA GLU A 88 -2.98 -1.58 13.47
C GLU A 88 -2.58 -2.93 12.88
N VAL A 89 -3.08 -3.26 11.69
CA VAL A 89 -2.92 -4.57 11.06
C VAL A 89 -2.19 -4.52 9.71
N SER A 90 -2.28 -3.41 8.98
CA SER A 90 -1.56 -3.17 7.73
C SER A 90 -1.40 -1.66 7.49
N ASP A 91 -0.28 -1.26 6.90
CA ASP A 91 -0.03 0.09 6.42
C ASP A 91 -0.16 0.22 4.88
N ASP A 92 -0.70 -0.79 4.18
CA ASP A 92 -0.85 -0.74 2.72
C ASP A 92 -1.75 0.43 2.25
N PHE A 93 -2.79 0.75 3.01
CA PHE A 93 -3.66 1.90 2.74
C PHE A 93 -3.12 3.21 3.32
N PHE A 94 -2.02 3.17 4.07
CA PHE A 94 -1.42 4.36 4.65
C PHE A 94 -0.95 5.29 3.54
N LEU A 95 -1.43 6.52 3.54
CA LEU A 95 -1.18 7.45 2.44
C LEU A 95 0.16 8.16 2.63
N GLN A 96 1.01 8.12 1.60
CA GLN A 96 2.18 8.98 1.48
C GLN A 96 1.75 10.31 0.83
N VAL A 97 2.37 11.42 1.24
CA VAL A 97 1.93 12.77 0.85
C VAL A 97 3.11 13.67 0.50
N SER A 98 2.94 14.52 -0.51
CA SER A 98 3.75 15.73 -0.76
C SER A 98 2.85 16.97 -0.72
N GLY A 99 3.41 18.11 -0.30
CA GLY A 99 2.68 19.38 -0.18
C GLY A 99 1.94 19.59 1.14
N ALA A 100 1.92 18.60 2.03
CA ALA A 100 1.38 18.73 3.38
C ALA A 100 2.11 17.90 4.43
N ARG A 101 1.90 18.29 5.68
CA ARG A 101 2.28 17.53 6.87
C ARG A 101 1.16 17.53 7.90
N PHE A 102 1.04 16.44 8.65
CA PHE A 102 0.05 16.32 9.73
C PHE A 102 0.45 15.29 10.78
N ILE A 103 -0.25 15.37 11.92
CA ILE A 103 -0.14 14.46 13.05
C ILE A 103 -1.37 13.55 13.07
N TYR A 104 -1.18 12.26 13.35
CA TYR A 104 -2.27 11.29 13.54
C TYR A 104 -2.09 10.48 14.83
N ASP A 105 -3.19 9.97 15.38
CA ASP A 105 -3.20 9.12 16.59
C ASP A 105 -3.96 7.81 16.31
N PRO A 106 -3.23 6.69 16.13
CA PRO A 106 -3.84 5.37 15.93
C PRO A 106 -4.69 4.89 17.11
N ALA A 107 -4.51 5.44 18.32
CA ALA A 107 -5.29 5.06 19.48
C ALA A 107 -6.71 5.65 19.46
N GLN A 108 -6.98 6.65 18.60
CA GLN A 108 -8.33 7.17 18.42
C GLN A 108 -9.20 6.20 17.61
N PRO A 109 -10.53 6.23 17.81
CA PRO A 109 -11.47 5.51 16.97
C PRO A 109 -11.24 5.80 15.47
N VAL A 110 -11.43 4.80 14.61
CA VAL A 110 -11.41 4.95 13.15
C VAL A 110 -12.32 6.12 12.75
N GLY A 111 -11.82 7.00 11.87
CA GLY A 111 -12.53 8.22 11.47
C GLY A 111 -12.25 9.45 12.34
N ARG A 112 -11.41 9.31 13.37
CA ARG A 112 -10.98 10.42 14.25
C ARG A 112 -9.47 10.40 14.52
N ARG A 113 -8.70 9.77 13.64
CA ARG A 113 -7.25 9.55 13.83
C ARG A 113 -6.43 10.73 13.35
N VAL A 114 -6.91 11.54 12.42
CA VAL A 114 -6.19 12.71 11.91
C VAL A 114 -6.41 13.91 12.84
N ASN A 115 -5.33 14.51 13.35
CA ASN A 115 -5.42 15.80 14.02
C ASN A 115 -5.54 16.91 12.97
N VAL A 116 -6.76 17.27 12.60
CA VAL A 116 -7.06 18.30 11.59
C VAL A 116 -6.33 19.62 11.85
N LYS A 117 -6.23 20.04 13.12
CA LYS A 117 -5.55 21.30 13.51
C LYS A 117 -4.05 21.26 13.28
N SER A 118 -3.47 20.08 13.11
CA SER A 118 -2.04 19.89 12.82
C SER A 118 -1.71 19.94 11.33
N ILE A 119 -2.70 19.84 10.44
CA ILE A 119 -2.47 19.82 8.99
C ILE A 119 -1.89 21.18 8.57
N ARG A 120 -0.72 21.16 7.94
CA ARG A 120 -0.04 22.33 7.38
C ARG A 120 0.30 22.06 5.94
N LEU A 121 -0.10 22.96 5.06
CA LEU A 121 0.26 22.93 3.64
C LEU A 121 1.60 23.63 3.45
N GLU A 122 2.40 23.16 2.50
CA GLU A 122 3.71 23.75 2.22
C GLU A 122 3.62 25.13 1.58
N ASN A 123 2.51 25.44 0.91
CA ASN A 123 2.20 26.77 0.36
C ASN A 123 1.89 27.82 1.45
N GLY A 124 1.99 27.46 2.74
CA GLY A 124 1.75 28.34 3.88
C GLY A 124 0.28 28.52 4.26
N LYS A 125 -0.67 28.02 3.45
CA LYS A 125 -2.10 28.07 3.77
C LYS A 125 -2.43 27.11 4.92
N ARG A 126 -3.41 27.52 5.74
CA ARG A 126 -4.00 26.62 6.74
C ARG A 126 -4.98 25.68 6.05
N PHE A 127 -4.97 24.43 6.47
CA PHE A 127 -5.98 23.48 6.05
C PHE A 127 -7.36 23.89 6.58
N SER A 128 -8.37 23.71 5.75
CA SER A 128 -9.76 24.10 5.95
C SER A 128 -10.64 23.01 5.35
N LEU A 129 -11.72 22.66 6.04
CA LEU A 129 -12.66 21.64 5.56
C LEU A 129 -13.52 22.13 4.40
N THR A 130 -13.62 23.45 4.23
CA THR A 130 -14.48 24.10 3.23
C THR A 130 -13.71 24.56 2.00
N ASP A 131 -12.39 24.49 2.02
CA ASP A 131 -11.56 24.89 0.89
C ASP A 131 -11.38 23.71 -0.06
N THR A 132 -11.21 24.00 -1.34
CA THR A 132 -10.89 23.00 -2.36
C THR A 132 -9.39 22.95 -2.58
N TYR A 133 -8.86 21.74 -2.75
CA TYR A 133 -7.44 21.48 -2.97
C TYR A 133 -7.24 20.74 -4.29
N SER A 134 -6.24 21.16 -5.05
CA SER A 134 -5.79 20.41 -6.22
C SER A 134 -4.85 19.28 -5.78
N VAL A 135 -5.10 18.06 -6.23
CA VAL A 135 -4.35 16.85 -5.81
C VAL A 135 -3.93 16.04 -7.01
N THR A 136 -2.67 15.61 -7.02
CA THR A 136 -2.18 14.60 -7.96
C THR A 136 -2.21 13.22 -7.31
N VAL A 137 -2.81 12.27 -8.01
CA VAL A 137 -2.87 10.85 -7.63
C VAL A 137 -2.62 10.00 -8.88
N ASN A 138 -2.61 8.67 -8.74
CA ASN A 138 -2.69 7.79 -9.89
C ASN A 138 -4.13 7.37 -10.20
N THR A 139 -4.37 6.87 -11.41
CA THR A 139 -5.72 6.47 -11.86
C THR A 139 -6.33 5.34 -11.03
N GLY A 140 -5.53 4.48 -10.41
CA GLY A 140 -6.00 3.47 -9.45
C GLY A 140 -6.64 4.11 -8.22
N ILE A 141 -6.04 5.17 -7.68
CA ILE A 141 -6.60 5.95 -6.57
C ILE A 141 -7.87 6.68 -7.00
N VAL A 142 -7.97 7.21 -8.22
CA VAL A 142 -9.22 7.84 -8.72
C VAL A 142 -10.39 6.85 -8.66
N VAL A 143 -10.18 5.61 -9.13
CA VAL A 143 -11.19 4.54 -9.07
C VAL A 143 -11.53 4.20 -7.62
N LEU A 144 -10.53 4.14 -6.74
CA LEU A 144 -10.72 3.84 -5.32
C LEU A 144 -11.56 4.91 -4.62
N LEU A 145 -11.30 6.20 -4.85
CA LEU A 145 -12.06 7.32 -4.28
C LEU A 145 -13.56 7.21 -4.62
N GLY A 146 -13.88 6.90 -5.88
CA GLY A 146 -15.26 6.68 -6.32
C GLY A 146 -15.94 5.51 -5.60
N ARG A 147 -15.22 4.39 -5.40
CA ARG A 147 -15.75 3.22 -4.67
C ARG A 147 -15.96 3.48 -3.18
N LEU A 148 -15.17 4.37 -2.60
CA LEU A 148 -15.27 4.79 -1.20
C LEU A 148 -16.31 5.91 -0.98
N GLY A 149 -16.96 6.38 -2.05
CA GLY A 149 -17.88 7.50 -1.99
C GLY A 149 -17.22 8.79 -1.51
N ILE A 150 -15.97 9.03 -1.91
CA ILE A 150 -15.26 10.29 -1.70
C ILE A 150 -15.47 11.14 -2.95
N ALA A 151 -16.10 12.30 -2.78
CA ALA A 151 -16.44 13.17 -3.90
C ALA A 151 -15.22 13.97 -4.36
N VAL A 152 -15.01 14.03 -5.68
CA VAL A 152 -13.95 14.79 -6.34
C VAL A 152 -14.48 15.42 -7.63
N GLU A 153 -13.85 16.51 -8.05
CA GLU A 153 -14.21 17.27 -9.25
C GLU A 153 -13.00 17.42 -10.19
N ASN A 154 -13.24 17.91 -11.41
CA ASN A 154 -12.20 18.30 -12.37
C ASN A 154 -11.10 17.24 -12.61
N ILE A 155 -11.48 15.95 -12.63
CA ILE A 155 -10.54 14.85 -12.87
C ILE A 155 -9.94 15.00 -14.27
N ARG A 156 -8.62 15.10 -14.34
CA ARG A 156 -7.85 15.12 -15.58
C ARG A 156 -6.78 14.03 -15.53
N VAL A 157 -6.96 13.00 -16.35
CA VAL A 157 -5.96 11.95 -16.56
C VAL A 157 -4.86 12.50 -17.48
N LEU A 158 -3.61 12.33 -17.06
CA LEU A 158 -2.42 12.73 -17.80
C LEU A 158 -1.94 11.57 -18.68
N PRO A 159 -1.26 11.87 -19.80
CA PRO A 159 -0.64 10.81 -20.61
C PRO A 159 0.56 10.16 -19.89
N ASP A 160 1.08 10.81 -18.84
CA ASP A 160 2.26 10.38 -18.11
C ASP A 160 1.95 9.28 -17.09
N PHE A 161 2.82 8.28 -17.05
CA PHE A 161 2.71 7.14 -16.14
C PHE A 161 3.60 7.34 -14.91
N GLU A 162 3.16 6.79 -13.78
CA GLU A 162 3.86 6.88 -12.50
C GLU A 162 5.36 6.55 -12.63
N TYR A 163 5.68 5.43 -13.29
CA TYR A 163 7.06 5.01 -13.55
C TYR A 163 7.87 6.07 -14.31
N THR A 164 7.34 6.58 -15.43
CA THR A 164 8.03 7.57 -16.25
C THR A 164 8.25 8.88 -15.50
N VAL A 165 7.24 9.32 -14.75
CA VAL A 165 7.33 10.54 -13.94
C VAL A 165 8.42 10.41 -12.88
N MET A 166 8.47 9.28 -12.18
CA MET A 166 9.50 9.03 -11.17
C MET A 166 10.90 8.95 -11.80
N ARG A 167 11.05 8.19 -12.89
CA ARG A 167 12.31 8.06 -13.62
C ARG A 167 12.83 9.43 -14.04
N ASP A 168 12.00 10.22 -14.70
CA ASP A 168 12.38 11.52 -15.25
C ASP A 168 12.68 12.52 -14.12
N HIS A 169 11.96 12.44 -13.00
CA HIS A 169 12.26 13.22 -11.80
C HIS A 169 13.64 12.89 -11.22
N ILE A 170 13.98 11.59 -11.08
CA ILE A 170 15.31 11.17 -10.61
C ILE A 170 16.41 11.63 -11.57
N VAL A 171 16.19 11.53 -12.88
CA VAL A 171 17.13 12.01 -13.91
C VAL A 171 17.33 13.52 -13.79
N ALA A 172 16.25 14.29 -13.63
CA ALA A 172 16.30 15.74 -13.47
C ALA A 172 17.04 16.18 -12.20
N LEU A 173 16.92 15.41 -11.11
CA LEU A 173 17.67 15.66 -9.87
C LEU A 173 19.17 15.32 -10.03
N GLY A 174 19.51 14.37 -10.90
CA GLY A 174 20.86 13.87 -11.16
C GLY A 174 21.46 13.04 -10.00
N ARG A 175 21.28 13.51 -8.76
CA ARG A 175 21.62 12.80 -7.53
C ARG A 175 20.48 12.95 -6.53
N ILE A 176 19.98 11.82 -6.03
CA ILE A 176 18.96 11.81 -4.98
C ILE A 176 19.59 11.54 -3.60
N ASN A 177 19.11 12.26 -2.59
CA ASN A 177 19.33 11.97 -1.18
C ASN A 177 17.99 12.13 -0.47
N TYR A 178 17.24 11.04 -0.41
CA TYR A 178 15.86 11.06 0.06
C TYR A 178 15.78 10.48 1.48
N GLN A 179 15.08 11.19 2.36
CA GLN A 179 14.94 10.85 3.77
C GLN A 179 13.49 11.05 4.20
N SER A 180 13.13 10.50 5.36
CA SER A 180 11.90 10.89 6.02
C SER A 180 11.99 12.37 6.39
N GLN A 181 10.94 13.11 6.04
CA GLN A 181 10.84 14.54 6.30
C GLN A 181 9.88 14.85 7.46
N GLY A 182 9.31 13.80 8.07
CA GLY A 182 8.32 13.93 9.13
C GLY A 182 7.05 14.61 8.66
N ARG A 183 6.63 14.36 7.41
CA ARG A 183 5.35 14.84 6.88
C ARG A 183 4.21 14.17 7.64
N LEU A 184 4.36 12.89 7.95
CA LEU A 184 3.37 12.08 8.62
C LEU A 184 3.89 11.69 10.00
N ARG A 185 3.31 12.25 11.07
CA ARG A 185 3.82 12.05 12.44
C ARG A 185 2.79 11.40 13.33
N GLU A 186 3.14 10.25 13.91
CA GLU A 186 2.33 9.67 14.98
C GLU A 186 2.39 10.56 16.23
N GLN A 187 1.24 10.78 16.88
CA GLN A 187 1.16 11.49 18.14
C GLN A 187 1.93 10.71 19.21
N PRO A 188 2.85 11.37 19.95
CA PRO A 188 3.58 10.69 21.02
C PRO A 188 2.60 10.15 22.06
N ARG A 189 2.62 8.84 22.30
CA ARG A 189 1.85 8.25 23.40
C ARG A 189 2.46 8.71 24.72
N ARG A 190 1.65 9.22 25.64
CA ARG A 190 2.06 9.22 27.06
C ARG A 190 2.26 7.75 27.44
N PRO A 191 3.35 7.37 28.13
CA PRO A 191 3.48 6.01 28.63
C PRO A 191 2.31 5.76 29.57
N THR A 192 1.30 5.04 29.11
CA THR A 192 0.27 4.49 29.98
C THR A 192 0.94 3.41 30.81
N LYS A 193 0.62 3.36 32.11
CA LYS A 193 0.95 2.24 33.01
C LYS A 193 0.08 1.03 32.60
N GLY A 194 0.20 0.62 31.34
CA GLY A 194 -0.38 -0.59 30.80
C GLY A 194 0.55 -1.75 31.10
N MET A 195 -0.04 -2.90 31.39
CA MET A 195 0.67 -4.16 31.59
C MET A 195 1.71 -4.31 30.47
N ASN A 196 3.00 -4.23 30.83
CA ASN A 196 4.08 -4.61 29.93
C ASN A 196 3.92 -6.11 29.69
N VAL A 197 3.12 -6.49 28.69
CA VAL A 197 3.32 -7.79 28.05
C VAL A 197 4.59 -7.61 27.23
N SER A 198 5.74 -7.77 27.88
CA SER A 198 6.97 -8.03 27.14
C SER A 198 6.80 -9.42 26.53
N LEU A 199 6.51 -9.47 25.23
CA LEU A 199 6.93 -10.62 24.44
C LEU A 199 8.46 -10.64 24.56
N ARG A 200 8.97 -11.54 25.43
CA ARG A 200 10.34 -11.99 25.28
C ARG A 200 10.37 -12.71 23.94
N TYR A 201 10.94 -12.06 22.93
CA TYR A 201 11.61 -12.83 21.89
C TYR A 201 12.76 -13.52 22.61
N ASP A 202 12.57 -14.80 22.95
CA ASP A 202 13.72 -15.66 23.11
C ASP A 202 14.36 -15.74 21.73
N GLU A 203 15.62 -15.33 21.60
CA GLU A 203 16.46 -15.59 20.42
C GLU A 203 16.76 -17.10 20.25
N GLY A 204 15.89 -17.97 20.75
CA GLY A 204 15.87 -19.39 20.46
C GLY A 204 15.00 -19.64 19.23
N GLN A 205 15.63 -19.61 18.05
CA GLN A 205 15.04 -19.99 16.75
C GLN A 205 13.63 -19.44 16.52
N SER A 206 13.54 -18.22 15.97
CA SER A 206 12.33 -17.76 15.29
C SER A 206 11.91 -18.83 14.29
N ARG A 207 10.76 -19.46 14.53
CA ARG A 207 10.10 -20.34 13.57
C ARG A 207 9.55 -19.44 12.47
N GLU A 208 10.42 -18.97 11.59
CA GLU A 208 10.03 -18.22 10.40
C GLU A 208 9.09 -19.10 9.58
N VAL A 209 7.82 -18.70 9.55
CA VAL A 209 6.89 -19.17 8.53
C VAL A 209 7.20 -18.38 7.27
N PHE A 210 7.33 -19.10 6.17
CA PHE A 210 7.65 -18.57 4.85
C PHE A 210 6.59 -19.07 3.87
N VAL A 211 5.99 -18.15 3.12
CA VAL A 211 5.13 -18.45 1.98
C VAL A 211 5.43 -17.51 0.81
N GLU A 212 5.64 -18.06 -0.36
CA GLU A 212 5.79 -17.31 -1.60
C GLU A 212 4.81 -17.84 -2.64
N ASN A 213 4.37 -16.99 -3.56
CA ASN A 213 3.67 -17.44 -4.74
C ASN A 213 4.52 -17.18 -5.98
N TYR A 214 4.66 -18.18 -6.84
CA TYR A 214 5.34 -18.04 -8.13
C TYR A 214 4.58 -18.77 -9.25
N PRO A 215 4.37 -18.13 -10.41
CA PRO A 215 4.74 -16.74 -10.72
C PRO A 215 3.94 -15.71 -9.92
N ASN A 216 4.49 -14.51 -9.74
CA ASN A 216 3.81 -13.34 -9.19
C ASN A 216 4.42 -12.07 -9.84
N PRO A 217 3.69 -11.33 -10.70
CA PRO A 217 2.30 -11.55 -11.11
C PRO A 217 2.04 -12.87 -11.87
N PHE A 218 0.78 -13.30 -11.99
CA PHE A 218 0.41 -14.57 -12.65
C PHE A 218 -0.90 -14.51 -13.47
N ASN A 219 -1.08 -15.49 -14.36
CA ASN A 219 -2.25 -15.65 -15.22
C ASN A 219 -2.46 -17.12 -15.69
N PRO A 220 -3.59 -17.79 -15.38
CA PRO A 220 -4.49 -17.58 -14.25
C PRO A 220 -4.02 -18.32 -12.98
N THR A 221 -2.87 -18.98 -13.05
CA THR A 221 -2.41 -19.94 -12.04
C THR A 221 -1.09 -19.52 -11.40
N THR A 222 -0.99 -19.65 -10.08
CA THR A 222 0.26 -19.50 -9.31
C THR A 222 0.44 -20.66 -8.35
N ASN A 223 1.68 -20.93 -7.94
CA ASN A 223 1.98 -21.94 -6.94
C ASN A 223 2.42 -21.26 -5.64
N PHE A 224 1.67 -21.50 -4.57
CA PHE A 224 2.07 -21.14 -3.22
C PHE A 224 3.04 -22.19 -2.67
N SER A 225 4.28 -21.78 -2.44
CA SER A 225 5.31 -22.60 -1.80
C SER A 225 5.50 -22.12 -0.36
N PHE A 226 5.35 -23.02 0.60
CA PHE A 226 5.48 -22.71 2.02
C PHE A 226 6.10 -23.85 2.82
N ARG A 227 6.68 -23.51 3.98
CA ARG A 227 7.29 -24.48 4.90
C ARG A 227 6.47 -24.59 6.18
N VAL A 228 6.26 -25.82 6.62
CA VAL A 228 5.64 -26.17 7.90
C VAL A 228 6.74 -26.74 8.80
N SER A 229 7.04 -26.06 9.90
CA SER A 229 8.17 -26.41 10.79
C SER A 229 7.81 -27.48 11.82
N ASP A 230 6.54 -27.56 12.22
CA ASP A 230 6.03 -28.50 13.22
C ASP A 230 4.69 -29.06 12.75
N PHE A 231 4.35 -30.28 13.18
CA PHE A 231 3.03 -30.85 12.94
C PHE A 231 1.94 -29.92 13.51
N GLY A 232 0.93 -29.60 12.72
CA GLY A 232 -0.20 -28.82 13.20
C GLY A 232 -1.12 -28.33 12.09
N PHE A 233 -2.15 -27.59 12.52
CA PHE A 233 -3.14 -27.02 11.61
C PHE A 233 -2.55 -25.86 10.79
N VAL A 234 -2.74 -25.93 9.48
CA VAL A 234 -2.27 -24.93 8.52
C VAL A 234 -3.46 -24.38 7.73
N SER A 235 -3.55 -23.05 7.65
CA SER A 235 -4.57 -22.35 6.85
C SER A 235 -3.91 -21.34 5.92
N LEU A 236 -4.08 -21.52 4.61
CA LEU A 236 -3.69 -20.55 3.59
C LEU A 236 -4.93 -20.07 2.87
N LYS A 237 -5.27 -18.79 3.05
CA LYS A 237 -6.48 -18.17 2.52
C LYS A 237 -6.15 -16.94 1.68
N VAL A 238 -6.98 -16.67 0.69
CA VAL A 238 -6.86 -15.52 -0.20
C VAL A 238 -8.07 -14.62 -0.05
N TYR A 239 -7.82 -13.32 -0.01
CA TYR A 239 -8.80 -12.26 0.20
C TYR A 239 -8.69 -11.24 -0.93
N ASP A 240 -9.82 -10.62 -1.27
CA ASP A 240 -9.80 -9.42 -2.09
C ASP A 240 -9.43 -8.17 -1.27
N VAL A 241 -9.28 -7.04 -1.95
CA VAL A 241 -8.93 -5.74 -1.34
C VAL A 241 -9.98 -5.21 -0.34
N LEU A 242 -11.19 -5.77 -0.33
CA LEU A 242 -12.23 -5.44 0.65
C LEU A 242 -12.20 -6.36 1.87
N GLY A 243 -11.25 -7.30 1.93
CA GLY A 243 -11.10 -8.28 2.99
C GLY A 243 -12.07 -9.45 2.89
N ARG A 244 -12.78 -9.61 1.75
CA ARG A 244 -13.65 -10.77 1.53
C ARG A 244 -12.78 -11.97 1.17
N GLU A 245 -12.99 -13.10 1.82
CA GLU A 245 -12.33 -14.36 1.46
C GLU A 245 -12.83 -14.80 0.08
N VAL A 246 -11.89 -15.01 -0.85
CA VAL A 246 -12.19 -15.40 -2.24
C VAL A 246 -11.67 -16.79 -2.59
N ALA A 247 -10.71 -17.32 -1.83
CA ALA A 247 -10.25 -18.70 -1.95
C ALA A 247 -9.66 -19.23 -0.64
N THR A 248 -9.80 -20.54 -0.42
CA THR A 248 -9.06 -21.28 0.61
C THR A 248 -8.16 -22.29 -0.11
N ILE A 249 -6.84 -22.15 0.03
CA ILE A 249 -5.83 -22.96 -0.66
C ILE A 249 -5.40 -24.15 0.20
N VAL A 250 -5.33 -23.94 1.52
CA VAL A 250 -4.99 -24.96 2.51
C VAL A 250 -5.86 -24.72 3.75
N ASN A 251 -6.38 -25.78 4.34
CA ASN A 251 -7.14 -25.74 5.59
C ASN A 251 -7.18 -27.14 6.23
N GLU A 252 -6.00 -27.65 6.59
CA GLU A 252 -5.80 -29.04 7.05
C GLU A 252 -4.62 -29.15 8.02
N GLU A 253 -4.50 -30.28 8.71
CA GLU A 253 -3.31 -30.61 9.51
C GLU A 253 -2.20 -31.12 8.61
N LEU A 254 -1.01 -30.53 8.72
CA LEU A 254 0.16 -30.90 7.92
C LEU A 254 1.31 -31.37 8.82
N GLN A 255 2.08 -32.32 8.31
CA GLN A 255 3.34 -32.75 8.92
C GLN A 255 4.44 -31.70 8.65
N PRO A 256 5.56 -31.73 9.38
CA PRO A 256 6.71 -30.90 9.04
C PRO A 256 7.21 -31.19 7.62
N GLY A 257 7.41 -30.14 6.82
CA GLY A 257 7.83 -30.29 5.43
C GLY A 257 7.65 -29.03 4.58
N GLU A 258 8.09 -29.12 3.33
CA GLU A 258 7.82 -28.11 2.31
C GLU A 258 6.63 -28.53 1.46
N TYR A 259 5.75 -27.57 1.19
CA TYR A 259 4.51 -27.79 0.49
C TYR A 259 4.38 -26.80 -0.65
N THR A 260 3.90 -27.30 -1.78
CA THR A 260 3.45 -26.49 -2.90
C THR A 260 1.97 -26.73 -3.12
N ARG A 261 1.20 -25.65 -3.26
CA ARG A 261 -0.23 -25.70 -3.54
C ARG A 261 -0.56 -24.73 -4.67
N THR A 262 -1.21 -25.25 -5.69
CA THR A 262 -1.59 -24.48 -6.87
C THR A 262 -2.90 -23.75 -6.61
N TRP A 263 -2.93 -22.46 -6.95
CA TRP A 263 -4.15 -21.67 -6.99
C TRP A 263 -4.48 -21.32 -8.44
N ASP A 264 -5.64 -21.78 -8.89
CA ASP A 264 -6.27 -21.35 -10.14
C ASP A 264 -7.33 -20.30 -9.83
N ALA A 265 -7.17 -19.10 -10.39
CA ALA A 265 -8.08 -17.99 -10.18
C ALA A 265 -9.36 -18.09 -11.03
N ILE A 266 -9.52 -19.07 -11.92
CA ILE A 266 -10.72 -19.20 -12.75
C ILE A 266 -12.00 -19.32 -11.88
N GLY A 267 -13.01 -18.50 -12.20
CA GLY A 267 -14.32 -18.56 -11.55
C GLY A 267 -14.45 -17.82 -10.21
N LEU A 268 -13.45 -17.02 -9.80
CA LEU A 268 -13.59 -16.11 -8.66
C LEU A 268 -14.81 -15.18 -8.87
N PRO A 269 -15.61 -14.88 -7.82
CA PRO A 269 -16.74 -13.95 -7.92
C PRO A 269 -16.27 -12.55 -8.33
N SER A 270 -16.21 -12.30 -9.64
CA SER A 270 -15.86 -11.00 -10.18
C SER A 270 -17.02 -10.05 -9.95
N GLY A 271 -16.81 -9.03 -9.11
CA GLY A 271 -17.79 -7.97 -8.86
C GLY A 271 -18.19 -7.14 -10.08
N VAL A 272 -17.66 -7.41 -11.27
CA VAL A 272 -18.14 -6.90 -12.56
C VAL A 272 -17.80 -7.91 -13.67
N SER A 273 -18.81 -8.65 -14.15
CA SER A 273 -18.96 -9.27 -15.49
C SER A 273 -19.61 -10.64 -15.41
N SER A 274 -20.78 -10.78 -16.04
CA SER A 274 -21.64 -11.97 -16.08
C SER A 274 -21.12 -13.08 -17.01
N LYS A 275 -19.80 -13.26 -17.13
CA LYS A 275 -19.17 -14.36 -17.88
C LYS A 275 -17.95 -14.84 -17.10
N GLY A 276 -18.03 -16.05 -16.53
CA GLY A 276 -17.10 -16.58 -15.51
C GLY A 276 -15.61 -16.42 -15.82
N GLY A 277 -14.98 -15.44 -15.17
CA GLY A 277 -13.53 -15.19 -15.21
C GLY A 277 -13.06 -14.44 -13.95
N TYR A 278 -11.76 -14.42 -13.68
CA TYR A 278 -11.15 -13.67 -12.56
C TYR A 278 -10.94 -12.21 -12.90
N ALA A 279 -11.02 -11.30 -11.92
CA ALA A 279 -10.62 -9.92 -12.09
C ALA A 279 -9.09 -9.78 -11.94
N SER A 280 -8.43 -9.11 -12.89
CA SER A 280 -7.06 -8.64 -12.67
C SER A 280 -7.04 -7.73 -11.45
N GLY A 281 -6.01 -7.83 -10.62
CA GLY A 281 -5.92 -7.00 -9.41
C GLY A 281 -5.08 -7.62 -8.30
N VAL A 282 -5.05 -6.90 -7.18
CA VAL A 282 -4.33 -7.30 -5.98
C VAL A 282 -5.22 -8.18 -5.10
N TYR A 283 -4.63 -9.28 -4.67
CA TYR A 283 -5.21 -10.20 -3.70
C TYR A 283 -4.24 -10.33 -2.54
N ILE A 284 -4.78 -10.44 -1.33
CA ILE A 284 -3.99 -10.62 -0.11
C ILE A 284 -4.12 -12.08 0.28
N TYR A 285 -3.00 -12.78 0.47
CA TYR A 285 -3.03 -14.13 1.02
C TYR A 285 -2.41 -14.17 2.40
N ARG A 286 -2.97 -15.02 3.26
CA ARG A 286 -2.56 -15.19 4.65
C ARG A 286 -2.31 -16.66 4.93
N LEU A 287 -1.09 -16.99 5.31
CA LEU A 287 -0.72 -18.28 5.86
C LEU A 287 -0.74 -18.21 7.39
N MET A 288 -1.40 -19.17 8.02
CA MET A 288 -1.34 -19.42 9.45
C MET A 288 -0.80 -20.83 9.67
N ALA A 289 0.30 -20.96 10.40
CA ALA A 289 0.92 -22.24 10.73
C ALA A 289 1.65 -22.13 12.09
N GLY A 290 1.45 -23.12 12.98
CA GLY A 290 2.19 -23.19 14.26
C GLY A 290 2.03 -21.94 15.16
N GLY A 291 0.88 -21.25 15.10
CA GLY A 291 0.62 -20.02 15.85
C GLY A 291 1.24 -18.74 15.24
N THR A 292 1.95 -18.86 14.12
CA THR A 292 2.51 -17.73 13.37
C THR A 292 1.61 -17.39 12.19
N ILE A 293 1.54 -16.10 11.85
CA ILE A 293 0.76 -15.59 10.72
C ILE A 293 1.71 -14.82 9.79
N GLU A 294 1.72 -15.18 8.51
CA GLU A 294 2.40 -14.45 7.45
C GLU A 294 1.35 -13.96 6.44
N THR A 295 1.44 -12.71 6.02
CA THR A 295 0.52 -12.10 5.04
C THR A 295 1.32 -11.46 3.93
N LYS A 296 0.96 -11.77 2.69
CA LYS A 296 1.61 -11.28 1.47
C LYS A 296 0.58 -11.04 0.37
N LYS A 297 1.05 -10.56 -0.77
CA LYS A 297 0.22 -10.12 -1.89
C LYS A 297 0.45 -10.97 -3.13
N ALA A 298 -0.63 -11.32 -3.81
CA ALA A 298 -0.62 -11.99 -5.10
C ALA A 298 -1.26 -11.06 -6.15
N ILE A 299 -0.63 -10.95 -7.31
CA ILE A 299 -1.06 -10.06 -8.39
C ILE A 299 -1.55 -10.92 -9.55
N ILE A 300 -2.84 -10.81 -9.88
CA ILE A 300 -3.44 -11.48 -11.05
C ILE A 300 -3.43 -10.50 -12.22
N MET A 301 -2.91 -10.95 -13.37
CA MET A 301 -2.98 -10.24 -14.65
C MET A 301 -3.76 -11.07 -15.66
N ARG A 302 -4.40 -10.41 -16.63
CA ARG A 302 -5.11 -11.05 -17.75
C ARG A 302 -4.28 -10.90 -19.00
#